data_AF-A0A2W4Q225-F1
#
_entry.id   AF-A0A2W4Q225-F1
#
_cell.length_a   1.000
_cell.length_b   1.000
_cell.length_c   1.000
_cell.angle_alpha   90.00
_cell.angle_beta   90.00
_cell.angle_gamma   90.00
#
_symmetry.space_group_name_H-M   'P 1'
#
loop_
_entity.id
_entity.type
_entity.pdbx_description
1 polymer ?
#
loop_
_entity_poly.entity_id
_entity_poly.type
_entity_poly.pdbx_seq_one_letter_code
_entity_poly.pdbx_strand_id
1 'polypeptide(L)'
;ATSLQVTVAVLAGIIWAIENPDRGLVEADELDHKRMLEICRPYLGTVTGAYTDWSPLSDRERLFPEDLDLSDPWQFKNVRVL
;
A
#
# COMPACT_ATOMS: atom_id res chain seq x y z
N ALA A 1 12.11 12.52 1.01
CA ALA A 1 11.45 11.37 0.37
C ALA A 1 9.94 11.42 0.60
N THR A 2 9.49 11.35 1.86
CA THR A 2 8.06 11.30 2.23
C THR A 2 7.22 12.44 1.65
N SER A 3 7.72 13.69 1.73
CA SER A 3 7.02 14.85 1.17
C SER A 3 6.75 14.71 -0.33
N LEU A 4 7.73 14.21 -1.09
CA LEU A 4 7.62 14.05 -2.55
C LEU A 4 6.61 12.97 -2.96
N GLN A 5 6.52 11.88 -2.18
CA GLN A 5 5.53 10.81 -2.42
C GLN A 5 4.09 11.32 -2.27
N VAL A 6 3.86 12.23 -1.31
CA VAL A 6 2.53 12.84 -1.11
C VAL A 6 2.25 13.88 -2.18
N THR A 7 3.17 14.82 -2.43
CA THR A 7 2.92 15.91 -3.37
C THR A 7 2.76 15.44 -4.81
N VAL A 8 3.47 14.39 -5.23
CA VAL A 8 3.28 13.82 -6.57
C VAL A 8 1.92 13.13 -6.75
N ALA A 9 1.39 12.49 -5.70
CA ALA A 9 0.05 11.90 -5.75
C ALA A 9 -1.03 12.98 -5.91
N VAL A 10 -0.87 14.12 -5.22
CA VAL A 10 -1.76 15.29 -5.39
C VAL A 10 -1.66 15.86 -6.79
N LEU A 11 -0.44 16.01 -7.35
CA LEU A 11 -0.24 16.46 -8.73
C LEU A 11 -0.96 15.56 -9.74
N ALA A 12 -0.82 14.24 -9.60
CA ALA A 12 -1.51 13.28 -10.47
C ALA A 12 -3.03 13.39 -10.35
N GLY A 13 -3.55 13.56 -9.13
CA GLY A 13 -4.99 13.76 -8.89
C GLY A 13 -5.53 15.04 -9.54
N ILE A 14 -4.77 16.15 -9.49
CA ILE A 14 -5.15 17.40 -10.16
C ILE A 14 -5.21 17.21 -11.67
N ILE A 15 -4.19 16.57 -12.26
CA ILE A 15 -4.15 16.29 -13.71
C ILE A 15 -5.32 15.39 -14.11
N TRP A 16 -5.56 14.32 -13.34
CA TRP A 16 -6.68 13.41 -13.59
C TRP A 16 -8.04 14.12 -13.52
N ALA A 17 -8.23 15.02 -12.54
CA ALA A 17 -9.46 15.80 -12.41
C ALA A 17 -9.67 16.76 -13.59
N ILE A 18 -8.60 17.35 -14.13
CA ILE A 18 -8.65 18.16 -15.35
C ILE A 18 -9.04 17.29 -16.57
N GLU A 19 -8.51 16.07 -16.65
CA GLU A 19 -8.82 15.12 -17.72
C GLU A 19 -10.24 14.53 -17.61
N ASN A 20 -10.83 14.54 -16.41
CA ASN A 20 -12.13 13.92 -16.11
C ASN A 20 -13.02 14.85 -15.25
N PRO A 21 -13.45 16.01 -15.77
CA PRO A 21 -14.05 17.09 -14.96
C PRO A 21 -15.43 16.74 -14.37
N ASP A 22 -16.19 15.86 -15.01
CA ASP A 22 -17.60 15.58 -14.66
C ASP A 22 -17.79 14.24 -13.91
N ARG A 23 -16.80 13.84 -13.11
CA ARG A 23 -16.82 12.55 -12.38
C ARG A 23 -17.46 12.62 -11.00
N GLY A 24 -17.83 13.81 -10.53
CA GLY A 24 -18.40 14.00 -9.20
C GLY A 24 -17.38 13.75 -8.08
N LEU A 25 -17.89 13.39 -6.90
CA LEU A 25 -17.03 12.98 -5.77
C LEU A 25 -16.52 11.56 -6.03
N VAL A 26 -15.21 11.40 -6.03
CA VAL A 26 -14.54 10.11 -6.23
C VAL A 26 -13.42 9.93 -5.21
N GLU A 27 -13.10 8.67 -4.89
CA GLU A 27 -11.97 8.27 -4.06
C GLU A 27 -10.81 7.71 -4.90
N ALA A 28 -9.64 7.51 -4.28
CA ALA A 28 -8.44 7.03 -4.98
C ALA A 28 -8.65 5.68 -5.66
N ASP A 29 -9.47 4.80 -5.08
CA ASP A 29 -9.80 3.47 -5.61
C ASP A 29 -10.62 3.52 -6.90
N GLU A 30 -11.25 4.65 -7.21
CA GLU A 30 -12.08 4.85 -8.41
C GLU A 30 -11.30 5.47 -9.58
N LEU A 31 -10.05 5.89 -9.34
CA LEU A 31 -9.17 6.49 -10.35
C LEU A 31 -8.50 5.42 -11.22
N ASP A 32 -8.15 5.76 -12.46
CA ASP A 32 -7.32 4.88 -13.29
C ASP A 32 -5.88 4.84 -12.74
N HIS A 33 -5.57 3.78 -12.00
CA HIS A 33 -4.25 3.56 -11.41
C HIS A 33 -3.11 3.62 -12.45
N LYS A 34 -3.35 3.27 -13.73
CA LYS A 34 -2.31 3.34 -14.77
C LYS A 34 -1.96 4.79 -15.09
N ARG A 35 -2.97 5.63 -15.30
CA ARG A 35 -2.77 7.07 -15.56
C ARG A 35 -2.12 7.76 -14.37
N MET A 36 -2.58 7.43 -13.16
CA MET A 36 -1.99 7.94 -11.92
C MET A 36 -0.51 7.56 -11.79
N LEU A 37 -0.17 6.28 -12.00
CA LEU A 37 1.21 5.81 -11.93
C LEU A 37 2.09 6.34 -13.08
N GLU A 38 1.55 6.56 -14.27
CA GLU A 38 2.29 7.20 -15.37
C GLU A 38 2.83 8.57 -14.95
N ILE A 39 2.00 9.38 -14.29
CA ILE A 39 2.37 10.70 -13.79
C ILE A 39 3.33 10.59 -12.60
N CYS A 40 3.07 9.68 -11.65
CA CYS A 40 3.87 9.59 -10.43
C CYS A 40 5.24 8.95 -10.64
N ARG A 41 5.36 7.96 -11.54
CA ARG A 41 6.56 7.10 -11.71
C ARG A 41 7.89 7.86 -11.76
N PRO A 42 8.03 8.97 -12.50
CA PRO A 42 9.29 9.72 -12.56
C PRO A 42 9.78 10.27 -11.20
N TYR A 43 8.90 10.37 -10.20
CA TYR A 43 9.19 10.98 -8.90
C TYR A 43 9.28 9.98 -7.75
N LEU A 44 8.91 8.72 -7.98
CA LEU A 44 8.86 7.68 -6.93
C LEU A 44 10.19 6.96 -6.71
N GLY A 45 11.20 7.22 -7.54
CA GLY A 45 12.44 6.45 -7.55
C GLY A 45 12.19 5.01 -8.02
N THR A 46 12.82 4.04 -7.37
CA THR A 46 12.65 2.62 -7.71
C THR A 46 11.32 2.09 -7.18
N VAL A 47 10.40 1.73 -8.08
CA VAL A 47 9.16 1.02 -7.77
C VAL A 47 9.34 -0.45 -8.15
N THR A 48 9.28 -1.36 -7.17
CA THR A 48 9.54 -2.79 -7.36
C THR A 48 8.45 -3.66 -6.74
N GLY A 49 8.27 -4.86 -7.30
CA GLY A 49 7.51 -5.93 -6.68
C GLY A 49 8.46 -7.03 -6.21
N ALA A 50 8.30 -7.49 -4.97
CA ALA A 50 9.13 -8.53 -4.38
C ALA A 50 8.25 -9.52 -3.61
N TYR A 51 8.49 -10.82 -3.84
CA TYR A 51 7.88 -11.89 -3.06
C TYR A 51 8.77 -12.24 -1.85
N THR A 52 8.16 -12.75 -0.79
CA THR A 52 8.85 -13.23 0.42
C THR A 52 8.08 -14.40 1.02
N ASP A 53 8.82 -15.33 1.64
CA ASP A 53 8.26 -16.42 2.43
C ASP A 53 7.93 -15.99 3.87
N TRP A 54 8.21 -14.73 4.23
CA TRP A 54 7.91 -14.20 5.56
C TRP A 54 6.40 -14.20 5.84
N SER A 55 6.04 -14.53 7.08
CA SER A 55 4.69 -14.38 7.61
C SER A 55 4.73 -13.85 9.05
N PRO A 56 3.60 -13.38 9.61
CA PRO A 56 3.53 -12.97 11.02
C PRO A 56 3.88 -14.08 12.04
N LEU A 57 3.89 -15.35 11.60
CA LEU A 57 4.31 -16.51 12.39
C LEU A 57 5.82 -16.80 12.32
N SER A 58 6.57 -16.14 11.43
CA SER A 58 8.02 -16.33 11.31
C SER A 58 8.71 -15.97 12.62
N ASP A 59 9.53 -16.89 13.15
CA ASP A 59 10.35 -16.72 14.36
C ASP A 59 9.60 -16.43 15.67
N ARG A 60 8.31 -16.80 15.76
CA ARG A 60 7.47 -16.66 16.97
C ARG A 60 7.69 -17.78 18.00
N GLU A 61 7.19 -17.57 19.22
CA GLU A 61 7.19 -18.53 20.34
C GLU A 61 8.57 -19.06 20.79
N ARG A 62 9.67 -18.37 20.45
CA ARG A 62 11.03 -18.84 20.79
C ARG A 62 11.32 -18.90 22.29
N LEU A 63 10.76 -17.96 23.05
CA LEU A 63 11.05 -17.79 24.49
C LEU A 63 9.81 -17.89 25.38
N PHE A 64 8.66 -17.47 24.87
CA PHE A 64 7.40 -17.46 25.60
C PHE A 64 6.27 -17.95 24.68
N PRO A 65 5.29 -18.70 25.21
CA PRO A 65 4.12 -19.09 24.44
C PRO A 65 3.28 -17.87 24.07
N GLU A 66 2.66 -17.90 22.90
CA GLU A 66 1.82 -16.83 22.38
C GLU A 66 0.45 -17.38 21.96
N ASP A 67 -0.61 -16.58 22.11
CA ASP A 67 -1.92 -16.98 21.61
C ASP A 67 -1.99 -16.71 20.09
N LEU A 68 -1.64 -17.73 19.29
CA LEU A 68 -1.55 -17.65 17.83
C LEU A 68 -2.59 -18.53 17.12
N ASP A 69 -2.88 -18.18 15.87
CA ASP A 69 -3.59 -19.05 14.93
C ASP A 69 -2.59 -19.69 13.96
N LEU A 70 -2.33 -20.99 14.12
CA LEU A 70 -1.41 -21.75 13.28
C LEU A 70 -2.05 -22.28 11.98
N SER A 71 -3.37 -22.18 11.84
CA SER A 71 -4.10 -22.65 10.65
C SER A 71 -4.05 -21.65 9.49
N ASP A 72 -3.92 -20.36 9.82
CA ASP A 72 -3.77 -19.27 8.86
C ASP A 72 -2.77 -18.22 9.38
N PRO A 73 -1.57 -18.12 8.76
CA PRO A 73 -0.52 -17.21 9.20
C PRO A 73 -0.92 -15.73 9.21
N TRP A 74 -1.86 -15.32 8.36
CA TRP A 74 -2.20 -13.92 8.12
C TRP A 74 -3.39 -13.40 8.93
N GLN A 75 -3.91 -14.22 9.86
CA GLN A 75 -4.91 -13.77 10.81
C GLN A 75 -4.41 -12.55 11.58
N PHE A 76 -5.27 -11.54 11.73
CA PHE A 76 -4.93 -10.30 12.44
C PHE A 76 -4.43 -10.55 13.87
N LYS A 77 -4.91 -11.63 14.49
CA LYS A 77 -4.44 -12.16 15.77
C LYS A 77 -2.92 -12.36 15.81
N ASN A 78 -2.32 -12.85 14.73
CA ASN A 78 -0.88 -13.09 14.62
C ASN A 78 -0.09 -11.79 14.38
N VAL A 79 -0.70 -10.77 13.76
CA VAL A 79 -0.03 -9.49 13.45
C VAL A 79 -0.01 -8.54 14.64
N ARG A 80 -1.10 -8.48 15.41
CA ARG A 80 -1.22 -7.56 16.53
C ARG A 80 -0.32 -7.99 17.69
N VAL A 81 0.63 -7.13 18.05
CA VAL A 81 1.40 -7.24 19.30
C VAL A 81 0.63 -6.51 20.41
N LEU A 82 0.39 -7.18 21.54
CA LEU A 82 -0.23 -6.60 22.73
C LEU A 82 0.82 -6.21 23.79
#